data_AF-V7EU72-F1
#
_entry.id   AF-V7EU72-F1
#
_cell.length_a   1.000
_cell.length_b   1.000
_cell.length_c   1.000
_cell.angle_alpha   90.00
_cell.angle_beta   90.00
_cell.angle_gamma   90.00
#
_symmetry.space_group_name_H-M   'P 1'
#
loop_
_entity.id
_entity.type
_entity.pdbx_description
1 polymer ?
#
loop_
_entity_poly.entity_id
_entity_poly.type
_entity_poly.pdbx_seq_one_letter_code
_entity_poly.pdbx_strand_id
1 'polypeptide(L)' 'MDDEAIEAATEKHGKDLVTSVAYCAFEASGNPDDPEYRFWVNLFLKLSKKDHVGWA' A
#
# COMPACT_ATOMS: atom_id res chain seq x y z
N MET A 1 4.57 9.84 6.92
CA MET A 1 5.54 9.53 5.82
C MET A 1 5.19 8.18 5.21
N ASP A 2 5.77 7.76 4.07
CA ASP A 2 5.43 6.44 3.46
C ASP A 2 5.62 5.29 4.47
N ASP A 3 6.67 5.31 5.29
CA ASP A 3 6.96 4.26 6.30
C ASP A 3 5.91 4.18 7.42
N GLU A 4 5.47 5.32 7.93
CA GLU A 4 4.41 5.41 8.96
C GLU A 4 3.06 4.90 8.44
N ALA A 5 2.75 5.17 7.17
CA ALA A 5 1.54 4.66 6.53
C ALA A 5 1.61 3.13 6.32
N ILE A 6 2.80 2.61 6.01
CA ILE A 6 3.03 1.15 5.91
C ILE A 6 2.85 0.51 7.28
N GLU A 7 3.46 1.07 8.34
CA GLU A 7 3.32 0.56 9.70
C GLU A 7 1.85 0.51 10.12
N ALA A 8 1.13 1.62 9.97
CA ALA A 8 -0.31 1.69 10.27
C ALA A 8 -1.14 0.68 9.45
N ALA A 9 -0.83 0.49 8.17
CA ALA A 9 -1.49 -0.52 7.34
C ALA A 9 -1.22 -1.94 7.86
N THR A 10 0.03 -2.25 8.23
CA THR A 10 0.41 -3.56 8.76
C THR A 10 -0.19 -3.84 10.13
N GLU A 11 -0.25 -2.83 11.02
CA GLU A 11 -0.94 -2.95 12.31
C GLU A 11 -2.44 -3.19 12.14
N LYS A 12 -3.07 -2.48 11.19
CA LYS A 12 -4.50 -2.60 10.90
C LYS A 12 -4.87 -3.97 10.33
N HIS A 13 -4.07 -4.47 9.39
CA HIS A 13 -4.42 -5.67 8.61
C HIS A 13 -3.72 -6.95 9.08
N GLY A 14 -2.62 -6.84 9.83
CA GLY A 14 -1.85 -7.98 10.32
C GLY A 14 -1.21 -8.81 9.21
N LYS A 15 -0.92 -8.21 8.05
CA LYS A 15 -0.33 -8.88 6.88
C LYS A 15 1.04 -8.30 6.55
N ASP A 16 1.73 -8.88 5.57
CA ASP A 16 2.95 -8.28 5.02
C ASP A 16 2.69 -6.86 4.49
N LEU A 17 3.76 -6.08 4.37
CA LEU A 17 3.72 -4.70 3.91
C LEU A 17 2.98 -4.48 2.58
N VAL A 18 3.22 -5.32 1.57
CA VAL A 18 2.61 -5.16 0.24
C VAL A 18 1.12 -5.45 0.32
N THR A 19 0.76 -6.57 0.96
CA THR A 19 -0.64 -6.97 1.08
C THR A 19 -1.42 -5.99 1.96
N SER A 20 -0.87 -5.52 3.08
CA SER A 20 -1.54 -4.57 3.95
C SER A 20 -1.86 -3.26 3.23
N VAL A 21 -0.90 -2.71 2.48
CA VAL A 21 -1.11 -1.50 1.67
C VAL A 21 -2.13 -1.71 0.55
N ALA A 22 -2.15 -2.90 -0.07
CA ALA A 22 -3.16 -3.25 -1.07
C ALA A 22 -4.59 -3.26 -0.50
N TYR A 23 -4.75 -3.71 0.75
CA TYR A 23 -6.06 -3.68 1.43
C TYR A 23 -6.51 -2.24 1.70
N CYS A 24 -5.63 -1.34 2.13
CA CYS A 24 -5.97 0.07 2.28
C CYS A 24 -6.40 0.72 0.94
N ALA A 25 -5.72 0.40 -0.16
CA ALA A 25 -6.15 0.84 -1.49
C ALA A 25 -7.52 0.28 -1.89
N PHE A 26 -7.80 -0.99 -1.56
CA PHE A 26 -9.09 -1.62 -1.84
C PHE A 26 -10.22 -0.97 -1.04
N GLU A 27 -10.01 -0.66 0.24
CA GLU A 27 -11.01 0.02 1.08
C GLU A 27 -11.32 1.44 0.58
N ALA A 28 -10.32 2.15 0.05
CA ALA A 28 -10.49 3.50 -0.51
C ALA A 28 -11.03 3.51 -1.96
N SER A 29 -11.20 2.34 -2.60
CA SER A 29 -11.50 2.23 -4.05
C SER A 29 -12.90 2.70 -4.49
N GLY A 30 -13.74 3.15 -3.56
CA GLY A 30 -15.08 3.66 -3.85
C GLY A 30 -15.08 4.87 -4.80
N ASN A 31 -13.99 5.64 -4.86
CA ASN A 31 -13.80 6.73 -5.82
C ASN A 31 -12.34 6.76 -6.33
N PRO A 32 -12.08 6.55 -7.64
CA PRO A 32 -10.72 6.53 -8.19
C PRO A 32 -10.01 7.89 -8.16
N ASP A 33 -10.76 9.00 -8.05
CA ASP A 33 -10.19 10.34 -7.89
C ASP A 33 -9.91 10.70 -6.42
N ASP A 34 -10.25 9.81 -5.48
CA ASP A 34 -10.00 10.03 -4.07
C ASP A 34 -8.49 10.11 -3.78
N PRO A 35 -8.01 11.17 -3.10
CA PRO A 35 -6.61 11.32 -2.78
C PRO A 35 -6.08 10.17 -1.91
N GLU A 36 -6.90 9.57 -1.05
CA GLU A 36 -6.55 8.42 -0.22
C GLU A 36 -6.34 7.19 -1.09
N TYR A 37 -7.26 6.91 -2.02
CA TYR A 37 -7.10 5.82 -2.98
C TYR A 37 -5.81 5.97 -3.79
N ARG A 38 -5.59 7.17 -4.36
CA ARG A 38 -4.39 7.46 -5.16
C ARG A 38 -3.11 7.35 -4.35
N PHE A 39 -3.14 7.73 -3.07
CA PHE A 39 -2.01 7.56 -2.16
C PHE A 39 -1.68 6.07 -1.98
N TRP A 40 -2.67 5.27 -1.57
CA TRP A 40 -2.46 3.84 -1.28
C TRP A 40 -2.06 3.04 -2.52
N VAL A 41 -2.67 3.31 -3.69
CA VAL A 41 -2.29 2.66 -4.95
C VAL A 41 -0.86 2.99 -5.36
N ASN A 42 -0.44 4.26 -5.26
CA ASN A 42 0.94 4.63 -5.57
C ASN A 42 1.93 3.98 -4.61
N LEU A 43 1.59 3.89 -3.33
CA LEU A 43 2.43 3.23 -2.33
C LEU A 43 2.56 1.73 -2.61
N PHE A 44 1.45 1.06 -2.94
CA PHE A 44 1.45 -0.34 -3.38
C PHE A 44 2.39 -0.55 -4.58
N LEU A 45 2.25 0.26 -5.63
CA LEU A 45 3.10 0.15 -6.82
C LEU A 45 4.59 0.38 -6.52
N LYS A 46 4.93 1.30 -5.61
CA LYS A 46 6.32 1.50 -5.17
C LYS A 46 6.86 0.26 -4.46
N LEU A 47 6.06 -0.35 -3.58
CA LEU A 47 6.47 -1.53 -2.81
C LEU A 47 6.60 -2.77 -3.70
N SER A 48 5.64 -3.02 -4.59
CA SER A 48 5.72 -4.14 -5.54
C SER A 48 6.95 -4.04 -6.45
N LYS A 49 7.33 -2.81 -6.85
CA LYS A 49 8.56 -2.59 -7.63
C LYS A 49 9.83 -2.85 -6.83
N LYS A 50 9.85 -2.51 -5.54
CA LYS A 50 11.00 -2.79 -4.65
C LYS A 50 11.18 -4.29 -4.45
N ASP A 51 10.09 -5.03 -4.25
CA ASP A 51 10.11 -6.49 -4.07
C ASP A 51 10.68 -7.19 -5.32
N HIS A 52 10.33 -6.68 -6.52
CA HIS A 52 10.82 -7.21 -7.79
C HIS A 52 12.32 -7.01 -8.06
N VAL A 53 13.01 -6.06 -7.40
CA VAL A 53 14.45 -5.80 -7.62
C VAL A 53 15.34 -6.73 -6.77
N GLY A 54 14.74 -7.55 -5.89
CA GLY A 54 15.45 -8.48 -5.01
C GLY A 54 15.73 -9.88 -5.58
N TRP A 55 15.39 -10.17 -6.85
CA TRP A 55 15.69 -11.47 -7.46
C TRP A 55 16.87 -11.36 -8.44
N ALA A 56 18.07 -11.32 -7.87
CA ALA A 56 19.34 -11.53 -8.57
C ALA A 56 20.24 -12.44 -7.73
#